data_AF-A0A975YGB3-F1
#
_entry.id   AF-A0A975YGB3-F1
#
_cell.length_a   1.000
_cell.length_b   1.000
_cell.length_c   1.000
_cell.angle_alpha   90.00
_cell.angle_beta   90.00
_cell.angle_gamma   90.00
#
_symmetry.space_group_name_H-M   'P 1'
#
loop_
_entity.id
_entity.type
_entity.pdbx_description
1 polymer ?
#
loop_
_entity_poly.entity_id
_entity_poly.type
_entity_poly.pdbx_seq_one_letter_code
_entity_poly.pdbx_strand_id
1 'polypeptide(L)'
;MRLLILLAGVAMAGSYVVTWVEPPFAGQEISPSVLIGDDLQSLVTEGSWQARVFLAGFALAAVSALLAVLGRTPSFFALLAGISPVVLGVHYYLRAEDVRADFGLPFSVNFQDLGQVYDLLGDFIRAGLWMYLGGAVVLLLAGLAGRSAGR
;
A
#
# COMPACT_ATOMS: atom_id res chain seq x y z
N MET A 1 -19.92 7.16 -6.34
CA MET A 1 -18.56 7.30 -5.78
C MET A 1 -18.45 6.88 -4.33
N ARG A 2 -19.39 7.25 -3.44
CA ARG A 2 -19.36 6.86 -2.02
C ARG A 2 -19.14 5.36 -1.76
N LEU A 3 -19.91 4.50 -2.44
CA LEU A 3 -19.76 3.04 -2.28
C LEU A 3 -18.37 2.53 -2.70
N LEU A 4 -17.80 3.07 -3.78
CA LEU A 4 -16.46 2.71 -4.23
C LEU A 4 -15.40 3.11 -3.20
N ILE A 5 -15.51 4.34 -2.66
CA ILE A 5 -14.60 4.81 -1.59
C ILE A 5 -14.74 3.93 -0.34
N LEU A 6 -15.95 3.53 0.02
CA LEU A 6 -16.19 2.63 1.15
C LEU A 6 -15.50 1.28 0.94
N LEU A 7 -15.82 0.59 -0.16
CA LEU A 7 -15.31 -0.75 -0.42
C LEU A 7 -13.78 -0.75 -0.59
N ALA A 8 -13.25 0.20 -1.35
CA ALA A 8 -11.82 0.33 -1.57
C ALA A 8 -11.07 0.79 -0.31
N GLY A 9 -11.68 1.68 0.48
CA GLY A 9 -11.15 2.10 1.78
C GLY A 9 -11.07 0.95 2.76
N VAL A 10 -12.12 0.13 2.86
CA VAL A 10 -12.13 -1.09 3.69
C VAL A 10 -11.11 -2.11 3.19
N ALA A 11 -11.02 -2.34 1.88
CA ALA A 11 -10.03 -3.27 1.31
C ALA A 11 -8.59 -2.81 1.60
N MET A 12 -8.27 -1.55 1.31
CA MET A 12 -6.92 -1.02 1.55
C MET A 12 -6.59 -0.97 3.04
N ALA A 13 -7.48 -0.49 3.91
CA ALA A 13 -7.23 -0.48 5.35
C ALA A 13 -7.13 -1.90 5.93
N GLY A 14 -8.05 -2.78 5.55
CA GLY A 14 -8.08 -4.18 5.98
C GLY A 14 -6.84 -4.96 5.56
N SER A 15 -6.22 -4.58 4.44
CA SER A 15 -4.95 -5.20 4.01
C SER A 15 -3.81 -5.05 5.01
N TYR A 16 -3.90 -4.14 5.99
CA TYR A 16 -2.92 -3.99 7.07
C TYR A 16 -2.72 -5.27 7.89
N VAL A 17 -3.79 -6.04 8.12
CA VAL A 17 -3.77 -7.28 8.91
C VAL A 17 -3.82 -8.55 8.07
N VAL A 18 -4.14 -8.43 6.78
CA VAL A 18 -4.18 -9.57 5.86
C VAL A 18 -2.78 -9.85 5.37
N THR A 19 -2.44 -11.12 5.18
CA THR A 19 -1.14 -11.57 4.68
C THR A 19 -0.86 -11.06 3.28
N TRP A 20 0.31 -10.44 3.10
CA TRP A 20 0.80 -9.89 1.83
C TRP A 20 1.69 -10.88 1.11
N VAL A 21 2.61 -11.49 1.85
CA VAL A 21 3.61 -12.41 1.31
C VAL A 21 3.74 -13.60 2.23
N GLU A 22 3.82 -14.80 1.66
CA GLU A 22 4.09 -16.03 2.39
C GLU A 22 5.36 -16.69 1.81
N PRO A 23 6.53 -16.49 2.43
CA PRO A 23 7.78 -17.00 1.91
C PRO A 23 7.90 -18.53 2.05
N PRO A 24 8.51 -19.22 1.08
CA PRO A 24 8.56 -20.69 1.06
C PRO A 24 9.44 -21.31 2.15
N PHE A 25 10.38 -20.55 2.72
CA PHE A 25 11.40 -21.07 3.65
C PHE A 25 11.32 -20.49 5.06
N ALA A 26 10.57 -19.39 5.26
CA ALA A 26 10.52 -18.68 6.53
C ALA A 26 9.28 -19.05 7.39
N GLY A 27 8.25 -19.65 6.78
CA GLY A 27 7.03 -20.13 7.44
C GLY A 27 6.16 -19.05 8.10
N GLN A 28 6.67 -17.82 8.25
CA GLN A 28 5.93 -16.70 8.81
C GLN A 28 5.26 -15.89 7.70
N GLU A 29 3.93 -15.80 7.79
CA GLU A 29 3.11 -14.91 7.01
C GLU A 29 3.50 -13.46 7.26
N ILE A 30 3.86 -12.74 6.19
CA ILE A 30 4.25 -11.33 6.27
C ILE A 30 3.02 -10.49 5.99
N SER A 31 2.61 -9.71 6.98
CA SER A 31 1.64 -8.61 6.85
C SER A 31 2.22 -7.32 7.44
N PRO A 32 1.72 -6.14 7.06
CA PRO A 32 2.14 -4.88 7.67
C PRO A 32 2.04 -4.90 9.19
N SER A 33 0.94 -5.43 9.74
CA SER A 33 0.74 -5.52 11.19
C SER A 33 1.80 -6.37 11.90
N VAL A 34 2.21 -7.49 11.30
CA VAL A 34 3.24 -8.37 11.86
C VAL A 34 4.63 -7.73 11.75
N LEU A 35 4.93 -7.06 10.64
CA LEU A 35 6.21 -6.37 10.44
C LEU A 35 6.40 -5.20 11.39
N ILE A 36 5.33 -4.47 11.68
CA ILE A 36 5.35 -3.29 12.54
C ILE A 36 5.29 -3.67 14.00
N GLY A 37 4.54 -4.73 14.35
CA GLY A 37 4.41 -5.20 15.73
C GLY A 37 4.00 -4.09 16.69
N ASP A 38 4.67 -4.05 17.85
CA ASP A 38 4.43 -3.07 18.91
C ASP A 38 5.16 -1.73 18.68
N ASP A 39 5.99 -1.62 17.64
CA ASP A 39 6.85 -0.45 17.38
C ASP A 39 6.13 0.69 16.62
N LEU A 40 4.80 0.63 16.53
CA LEU A 40 3.99 1.61 15.80
C LEU A 40 4.29 3.05 16.24
N GLN A 41 4.46 3.29 17.54
CA GLN A 41 4.77 4.62 18.05
C GLN A 41 6.13 5.12 17.56
N SER A 42 7.16 4.28 17.62
CA SER A 42 8.50 4.63 17.13
C SER A 42 8.49 4.90 15.63
N LEU A 43 7.76 4.11 14.83
CA LEU A 43 7.62 4.37 13.40
C LEU A 43 6.95 5.70 13.06
N VAL A 44 6.02 6.15 13.90
CA VAL A 44 5.33 7.44 13.72
C VAL A 44 6.24 8.62 14.10
N THR A 45 7.02 8.50 15.17
CA THR A 45 7.84 9.61 15.69
C THR A 45 9.23 9.68 15.05
N GLU A 46 9.89 8.54 14.93
CA GLU A 46 11.29 8.38 14.56
C GLU A 46 11.47 7.66 13.23
N GLY A 47 10.43 7.00 12.74
CA GLY A 47 10.46 6.27 11.49
C GLY A 47 10.75 7.14 10.26
N SER A 48 11.25 6.47 9.23
CA SER A 48 11.51 7.09 7.93
C SER A 48 10.23 7.75 7.38
N TRP A 49 10.38 8.76 6.52
CA TRP A 49 9.21 9.40 5.91
C TRP A 49 8.41 8.40 5.06
N GLN A 50 9.08 7.39 4.48
CA GLN A 50 8.46 6.31 3.73
C GLN A 50 7.53 5.48 4.63
N ALA A 51 8.00 5.09 5.82
CA ALA A 51 7.20 4.36 6.79
C ALA A 51 5.97 5.18 7.25
N ARG A 52 6.15 6.49 7.44
CA ARG A 52 5.05 7.39 7.81
C ARG A 52 4.02 7.56 6.70
N VAL A 53 4.45 7.70 5.44
CA VAL A 53 3.54 7.74 4.27
C VAL A 53 2.81 6.41 4.09
N PHE A 54 3.51 5.30 4.28
CA PHE A 54 2.93 3.96 4.23
C PHE A 54 1.81 3.80 5.25
N LEU A 55 2.10 4.07 6.53
CA LEU A 55 1.13 4.03 7.62
C LEU A 55 -0.05 5.00 7.42
N ALA A 56 0.26 6.25 7.03
CA ALA A 56 -0.76 7.26 6.75
C ALA A 56 -1.72 6.82 5.63
N GLY A 57 -1.23 6.07 4.63
CA GLY A 57 -2.07 5.51 3.56
C GLY A 57 -3.21 4.64 4.10
N PHE A 58 -2.91 3.70 5.01
CA PHE A 58 -3.92 2.85 5.64
C PHE A 58 -4.88 3.65 6.51
N ALA A 59 -4.36 4.57 7.33
CA ALA A 59 -5.17 5.41 8.20
C ALA A 59 -6.14 6.29 7.39
N LEU A 60 -5.67 6.89 6.29
CA LEU A 60 -6.49 7.70 5.39
C LEU A 60 -7.54 6.87 4.64
N ALA A 61 -7.21 5.63 4.26
CA ALA A 61 -8.18 4.69 3.68
C ALA A 61 -9.28 4.35 4.68
N ALA A 62 -8.93 4.08 5.95
CA ALA A 62 -9.89 3.81 7.02
C ALA A 62 -10.78 5.02 7.29
N VAL A 63 -10.21 6.23 7.41
CA VAL A 63 -10.96 7.47 7.57
C VAL A 63 -11.91 7.71 6.38
N SER A 64 -11.46 7.44 5.16
CA SER A 64 -12.28 7.58 3.96
C SER A 64 -13.47 6.61 3.97
N ALA A 65 -13.25 5.36 4.40
CA ALA A 65 -14.32 4.38 4.58
C ALA A 65 -15.34 4.84 5.64
N LEU A 66 -14.87 5.28 6.82
CA LEU A 66 -15.74 5.76 7.89
C LEU A 66 -16.59 6.97 7.47
N LEU A 67 -15.99 7.94 6.80
CA LEU A 67 -16.71 9.10 6.28
C LEU A 67 -17.74 8.71 5.21
N ALA A 68 -17.45 7.69 4.40
CA ALA A 68 -18.40 7.14 3.44
C ALA A 68 -19.59 6.43 4.10
N VAL A 69 -19.38 5.74 5.23
CA VAL A 69 -20.48 5.19 6.06
C VAL A 69 -21.38 6.31 6.58
N LEU A 70 -20.79 7.42 7.03
CA LEU A 70 -21.53 8.61 7.49
C LEU A 70 -22.22 9.40 6.37
N GLY A 71 -22.28 8.85 5.14
CA GLY A 71 -22.97 9.45 4.01
C GLY A 71 -22.16 10.52 3.25
N ARG A 72 -20.93 10.83 3.68
CA ARG A 72 -20.07 11.84 3.03
C ARG A 72 -19.31 11.22 1.85
N THR A 73 -18.83 12.07 0.94
CA THR A 73 -17.93 11.66 -0.16
C THR A 73 -16.55 12.28 0.07
N PRO A 74 -15.65 11.59 0.81
CA PRO A 74 -14.37 12.16 1.25
C PRO A 74 -13.30 12.10 0.14
N SER A 75 -13.59 12.70 -1.02
CA SER A 75 -12.74 12.59 -2.24
C SER A 75 -11.28 12.99 -2.01
N PHE A 76 -11.04 13.98 -1.13
CA PHE A 76 -9.68 14.41 -0.80
C PHE A 76 -8.90 13.34 -0.01
N PHE A 77 -9.51 12.76 1.03
CA PHE A 77 -8.87 11.70 1.81
C PHE A 77 -8.68 10.43 0.98
N ALA A 78 -9.64 10.09 0.12
CA ALA A 78 -9.50 8.98 -0.82
C ALA A 78 -8.33 9.20 -1.78
N LEU A 79 -8.17 10.42 -2.31
CA LEU A 79 -7.03 10.77 -3.16
C LEU A 79 -5.69 10.61 -2.42
N LEU A 80 -5.59 11.13 -1.19
CA LEU A 80 -4.36 11.02 -0.40
C LEU A 80 -4.03 9.57 -0.01
N ALA A 81 -5.05 8.76 0.32
CA ALA A 81 -4.86 7.35 0.56
C ALA A 81 -4.33 6.65 -0.70
N GLY A 82 -5.01 6.84 -1.84
CA GLY A 82 -4.67 6.19 -3.10
C GLY A 82 -3.35 6.64 -3.72
N ILE A 83 -2.88 7.87 -3.47
CA ILE A 83 -1.59 8.35 -3.99
C ILE A 83 -0.41 7.83 -3.15
N SER A 84 -0.63 7.43 -1.90
CA SER A 84 0.45 6.98 -1.01
C SER A 84 1.27 5.82 -1.59
N PRO A 85 0.69 4.76 -2.18
CA PRO A 85 1.49 3.66 -2.71
C PRO A 85 2.15 4.04 -4.04
N VAL A 86 1.57 4.99 -4.78
CA VAL A 86 2.18 5.52 -6.01
C VAL A 86 3.46 6.29 -5.67
N VAL A 87 3.42 7.16 -4.67
CA VAL A 87 4.60 7.92 -4.21
C VAL A 87 5.70 6.97 -3.75
N LEU A 88 5.36 5.95 -2.96
CA LEU A 88 6.33 4.95 -2.50
C LEU A 88 6.85 4.12 -3.66
N GLY A 89 5.98 3.64 -4.54
CA GLY A 89 6.36 2.87 -5.72
C GLY A 89 7.33 3.62 -6.63
N VAL A 90 7.06 4.90 -6.92
CA VAL A 90 7.98 5.76 -7.69
C VAL A 90 9.31 5.94 -6.95
N HIS A 91 9.26 6.17 -5.63
CA HIS A 91 10.47 6.36 -4.83
C HIS A 91 11.40 5.15 -4.88
N TYR A 92 10.84 3.93 -4.74
CA TYR A 92 11.61 2.68 -4.75
C TYR A 92 12.02 2.28 -6.17
N TYR A 93 11.17 2.50 -7.17
CA TYR A 93 11.51 2.23 -8.57
C TYR A 93 12.74 3.04 -9.02
N LEU A 94 12.80 4.32 -8.66
CA LEU A 94 13.95 5.19 -8.97
C LEU A 94 15.23 4.84 -8.20
N ARG A 95 15.13 4.02 -7.14
CA ARG A 95 16.26 3.58 -6.29
C ARG A 95 16.51 2.07 -6.37
N ALA A 96 15.92 1.41 -7.37
CA ALA A 96 15.98 -0.05 -7.52
C ALA A 96 17.42 -0.56 -7.64
N GLU A 97 18.33 0.24 -8.20
CA GLU A 97 19.75 -0.11 -8.34
C GLU A 97 20.50 -0.08 -7.00
N ASP A 98 20.21 0.90 -6.14
CA ASP A 98 20.78 1.00 -4.79
C ASP A 98 20.35 -0.20 -3.94
N VAL A 99 19.05 -0.55 -4.02
CA VAL A 99 18.49 -1.73 -3.33
C VAL A 99 19.14 -3.01 -3.83
N ARG A 100 19.40 -3.15 -5.14
CA ARG A 100 20.08 -4.34 -5.66
C ARG A 100 21.50 -4.49 -5.10
N ALA A 101 22.23 -3.38 -4.96
CA ALA A 101 23.60 -3.38 -4.45
C ALA A 101 23.66 -3.79 -2.97
N ASP A 102 22.71 -3.33 -2.16
CA ASP A 102 22.65 -3.60 -0.72
C ASP A 102 22.27 -5.05 -0.38
N PHE A 103 21.48 -5.70 -1.23
CA PHE A 103 20.98 -7.06 -0.96
C PHE A 103 21.95 -8.19 -1.33
N GLY A 104 23.09 -7.89 -1.99
CA GLY A 104 24.17 -8.85 -2.22
C GLY A 104 23.74 -10.17 -2.88
N LEU A 105 22.66 -10.14 -3.67
CA LEU A 105 22.04 -11.35 -4.21
C LEU A 105 23.01 -12.08 -5.15
N PRO A 106 23.13 -13.42 -5.05
CA PRO A 106 24.03 -14.21 -5.90
C PRO A 106 23.57 -14.30 -7.36
N PHE A 107 22.48 -13.63 -7.73
CA PHE A 107 21.89 -13.60 -9.06
C PHE A 107 21.48 -12.17 -9.43
N SER A 108 21.54 -11.85 -10.73
CA SER A 108 21.13 -10.56 -11.26
C SER A 108 19.60 -10.47 -11.36
N VAL A 109 18.94 -9.99 -10.30
CA VAL A 109 17.54 -9.55 -10.41
C VAL A 109 17.51 -8.17 -11.03
N ASN A 110 16.81 -8.00 -12.15
CA ASN A 110 16.49 -6.68 -12.65
C ASN A 110 15.17 -6.21 -12.01
N PHE A 111 15.26 -5.43 -10.93
CA PHE A 111 14.07 -4.88 -10.26
C PHE A 111 13.30 -3.85 -11.10
N GLN A 112 13.87 -3.39 -12.23
CA GLN A 112 13.14 -2.58 -13.21
C GLN A 112 12.28 -3.44 -14.15
N ASP A 113 12.57 -4.75 -14.27
CA ASP A 113 11.74 -5.70 -14.97
C ASP A 113 10.68 -6.27 -14.02
N LEU A 114 9.52 -5.61 -14.00
CA LEU A 114 8.39 -6.02 -13.17
C LEU A 114 7.86 -7.42 -13.52
N GLY A 115 8.05 -7.88 -14.76
CA GLY A 115 7.68 -9.23 -15.17
C GLY A 115 8.55 -10.27 -14.49
N GLN A 116 9.88 -10.06 -14.52
CA GLN A 116 10.83 -10.92 -13.82
C GLN A 116 10.58 -10.93 -12.31
N VAL A 117 10.29 -9.79 -11.70
CA VAL A 117 9.96 -9.70 -10.27
C VAL A 117 8.68 -10.48 -9.96
N TYR A 118 7.66 -10.38 -10.81
CA TYR A 118 6.42 -11.12 -10.65
C TYR A 118 6.61 -12.63 -10.82
N ASP A 119 7.38 -13.08 -11.80
CA ASP A 119 7.65 -14.51 -11.99
C ASP A 119 8.39 -15.11 -10.78
N LEU A 120 9.22 -14.32 -10.10
CA LEU A 120 9.97 -14.75 -8.91
C LEU A 120 9.15 -14.71 -7.62
N LEU A 121 8.23 -13.75 -7.49
CA LEU A 121 7.52 -13.48 -6.23
C LEU A 121 6.03 -13.81 -6.27
N GLY A 122 5.46 -14.00 -7.46
CA GLY A 122 4.02 -14.14 -7.70
C GLY A 122 3.39 -15.26 -6.89
N ASP A 123 4.07 -16.40 -6.79
CA ASP A 123 3.64 -17.56 -6.01
C ASP A 123 3.62 -17.31 -4.50
N PHE A 124 4.28 -16.25 -4.03
CA PHE A 124 4.31 -15.85 -2.62
C PHE A 124 3.40 -14.67 -2.33
N ILE A 125 2.93 -13.95 -3.35
CA ILE A 125 1.97 -12.86 -3.18
C ILE A 125 0.62 -13.43 -2.73
N ARG A 126 0.02 -12.78 -1.74
CA ARG A 126 -1.26 -13.14 -1.14
C ARG A 126 -2.27 -12.00 -1.25
N ALA A 127 -3.50 -12.27 -0.81
CA ALA A 127 -4.63 -11.37 -0.98
C ALA A 127 -4.40 -9.96 -0.40
N GLY A 128 -3.63 -9.83 0.69
CA GLY A 128 -3.40 -8.54 1.34
C GLY A 128 -2.73 -7.53 0.40
N LEU A 129 -1.71 -7.95 -0.37
CA LEU A 129 -1.04 -7.04 -1.31
C LEU A 129 -1.99 -6.56 -2.41
N TRP A 130 -2.85 -7.45 -2.92
CA TRP A 130 -3.86 -7.09 -3.92
C TRP A 130 -4.95 -6.18 -3.37
N MET A 131 -5.38 -6.40 -2.12
CA MET A 131 -6.31 -5.51 -1.44
C MET A 131 -5.73 -4.10 -1.25
N TYR A 132 -4.43 -4.01 -0.92
CA TYR A 132 -3.72 -2.75 -0.79
C TYR A 132 -3.64 -2.01 -2.12
N LEU A 133 -3.07 -2.64 -3.16
CA LEU A 133 -2.86 -2.01 -4.46
C LEU A 133 -4.19 -1.72 -5.17
N GLY A 134 -5.10 -2.69 -5.19
CA GLY A 134 -6.41 -2.54 -5.80
C GLY A 134 -7.26 -1.47 -5.11
N GLY A 135 -7.28 -1.48 -3.77
CA GLY A 135 -7.96 -0.45 -2.99
C GLY A 135 -7.38 0.95 -3.25
N ALA A 136 -6.04 1.07 -3.30
CA ALA A 136 -5.38 2.33 -3.58
C ALA A 136 -5.69 2.90 -4.97
N VAL A 137 -5.66 2.07 -6.02
CA VAL A 137 -6.01 2.49 -7.38
C VAL A 137 -7.45 3.01 -7.44
N VAL A 138 -8.40 2.30 -6.84
CA VAL A 138 -9.81 2.71 -6.82
C VAL A 138 -9.99 4.01 -6.02
N LEU A 139 -9.34 4.14 -4.86
CA LEU A 139 -9.38 5.36 -4.05
C LEU A 139 -8.78 6.56 -4.77
N LEU A 140 -7.67 6.37 -5.47
CA LEU A 140 -7.03 7.40 -6.29
C LEU A 140 -7.97 7.91 -7.38
N LEU A 141 -8.53 6.99 -8.17
CA LEU A 141 -9.45 7.31 -9.26
C LEU A 141 -10.74 7.96 -8.74
N ALA A 142 -11.32 7.42 -7.66
CA ALA A 142 -12.51 7.99 -7.03
C ALA A 142 -12.25 9.38 -6.46
N GLY A 143 -11.07 9.61 -5.88
CA GLY A 143 -10.64 10.90 -5.37
C GLY A 143 -10.46 11.95 -6.47
N LEU A 144 -9.83 11.58 -7.59
CA LEU A 144 -9.69 12.43 -8.77
C LEU A 144 -11.04 12.79 -9.38
N ALA A 145 -11.90 11.78 -9.62
CA ALA A 145 -13.23 11.98 -10.16
C ALA A 145 -14.08 12.88 -9.27
N GLY A 146 -14.06 12.65 -7.96
CA GLY A 146 -14.81 13.46 -6.99
C GLY A 146 -14.33 14.90 -6.87
N ARG A 147 -13.05 15.20 -7.13
CA ARG A 147 -12.55 16.59 -7.20
C ARG A 147 -12.89 17.27 -8.52
N SER A 148 -12.91 16.53 -9.63
CA SER A 148 -13.27 17.06 -10.95
C SER A 148 -14.75 17.46 -11.05
N ALA A 149 -15.64 16.78 -10.32
CA ALA A 149 -17.07 17.06 -10.27
C ALA A 149 -17.48 18.14 -9.23
N GLY A 150 -16.54 18.60 -8.40
CA GLY A 150 -16.75 19.66 -7.41
C GLY A 150 -16.32 21.05 -7.87
N ARG A 151 -16.01 21.20 -9.17
CA ARG A 151 -15.89 22.48 -9.88
C ARG A 151 -17.14 22.69 -10.71
#